data_AF-A0A318CGF5-F1
#
_entry.id   AF-A0A318CGF5-F1
#
_cell.length_a   1.000
_cell.length_b   1.000
_cell.length_c   1.000
_cell.angle_alpha   90.00
_cell.angle_beta   90.00
_cell.angle_gamma   90.00
#
_symmetry.space_group_name_H-M   'P 1'
#
loop_
_entity.id
_entity.type
_entity.pdbx_description
1 polymer ?
#
loop_
_entity_poly.entity_id
_entity_poly.type
_entity_poly.pdbx_seq_one_letter_code
_entity_poly.pdbx_strand_id
1 'polypeptide(L)' 'MKYDKRTIGQLASELGFVRDTYEKTLRLVEVLQFIDSDTLLSESLALKGGTAINLMITQLPRLSVDIDLDY' A
#
# COMPACT_ATOMS: atom_id res chain seq x y z
N MET A 1 12.31 0.60 0.13
CA MET A 1 13.11 -0.15 1.13
C MET A 1 13.59 -1.45 0.52
N LYS A 2 14.72 -2.02 0.95
CA LYS A 2 15.12 -3.37 0.51
C LYS A 2 14.56 -4.39 1.49
N TYR A 3 13.32 -4.81 1.26
CA TYR A 3 12.68 -5.80 2.13
C TYR A 3 13.30 -7.19 1.90
N ASP A 4 13.71 -7.84 2.98
CA ASP A 4 14.06 -9.25 2.96
C ASP A 4 12.80 -10.13 3.05
N LYS A 5 12.77 -11.23 2.31
CA LYS A 5 11.61 -12.15 2.23
C LYS A 5 11.27 -12.74 3.60
N ARG A 6 12.26 -12.99 4.45
CA ARG A 6 12.03 -13.55 5.79
C ARG A 6 11.35 -12.51 6.67
N THR A 7 11.83 -11.28 6.65
CA THR A 7 11.23 -10.16 7.39
C THR A 7 9.78 -9.91 6.98
N ILE A 8 9.49 -9.88 5.67
CA ILE A 8 8.10 -9.76 5.18
C ILE A 8 7.24 -10.92 5.69
N GLY A 9 7.75 -12.15 5.61
CA GLY A 9 7.02 -13.33 6.07
C GLY A 9 6.69 -13.29 7.56
N GLN A 10 7.63 -12.84 8.39
CA GLN A 10 7.43 -12.66 9.83
C GLN A 10 6.35 -11.62 10.12
N LEU A 11 6.48 -10.41 9.56
CA LEU A 11 5.53 -9.32 9.76
C LEU A 11 4.13 -9.69 9.26
N ALA A 12 4.03 -10.31 8.09
CA ALA A 12 2.75 -10.75 7.55
C ALA A 12 2.09 -11.79 8.47
N SER A 13 2.87 -12.75 9.00
CA SER A 13 2.36 -13.74 9.94
C SER A 13 1.92 -13.13 11.27
N GLU A 14 2.67 -12.18 11.83
CA GLU A 14 2.33 -11.47 13.07
C GLU A 14 1.04 -10.65 12.93
N LEU A 15 0.83 -10.07 11.75
CA LEU A 15 -0.37 -9.28 11.42
C LEU A 15 -1.54 -10.12 10.89
N GLY A 16 -1.37 -11.43 10.71
CA GLY A 16 -2.42 -12.32 10.21
C GLY A 16 -2.71 -12.20 8.71
N PHE A 17 -1.76 -11.72 7.91
CA PHE A 17 -1.91 -11.56 6.47
C PHE A 17 -1.11 -12.60 5.67
N VAL A 18 -1.59 -12.87 4.45
CA VAL A 18 -0.83 -13.65 3.47
C VAL A 18 0.41 -12.85 3.03
N ARG A 19 1.59 -13.46 3.13
CA ARG A 19 2.89 -12.82 2.81
C ARG A 19 2.87 -12.05 1.49
N ASP A 20 2.39 -12.67 0.41
CA ASP A 20 2.44 -12.07 -0.93
C ASP A 20 1.50 -10.86 -1.03
N THR A 21 0.35 -10.91 -0.37
CA THR A 21 -0.58 -9.77 -0.28
C THR A 21 0.04 -8.64 0.52
N TYR A 22 0.67 -8.95 1.65
CA TYR A 22 1.36 -7.97 2.48
C TYR A 22 2.52 -7.29 1.74
N GLU A 23 3.35 -8.08 1.04
CA GLU A 23 4.42 -7.55 0.20
C GLU A 23 3.86 -6.63 -0.90
N LYS A 24 2.79 -7.04 -1.59
CA LYS A 24 2.15 -6.20 -2.61
C LYS A 24 1.70 -4.86 -2.04
N THR A 25 1.07 -4.85 -0.87
CA THR A 25 0.65 -3.59 -0.23
C THR A 25 1.84 -2.72 0.18
N LEU A 26 2.96 -3.30 0.65
CA LEU A 26 4.19 -2.53 0.90
C LEU A 26 4.73 -1.88 -0.37
N ARG A 27 4.80 -2.63 -1.49
CA ARG A 27 5.24 -2.06 -2.78
C ARG A 27 4.27 -1.02 -3.33
N LEU A 28 2.97 -1.22 -3.12
CA LEU A 28 1.94 -0.26 -3.52
C LEU A 28 2.13 1.08 -2.80
N VAL A 29 2.48 1.07 -1.50
CA VAL A 29 2.82 2.29 -0.77
C VAL A 29 4.06 2.97 -1.36
N GLU A 30 5.07 2.22 -1.79
CA GLU A 30 6.25 2.80 -2.46
C GLU A 30 5.87 3.49 -3.80
N VAL A 31 4.95 2.91 -4.57
CA VAL A 31 4.43 3.52 -5.80
C VAL A 31 3.65 4.80 -5.49
N LEU A 32 2.81 4.80 -4.45
CA LEU A 32 2.07 5.98 -4.01
C LEU A 32 3.01 7.10 -3.54
N GLN A 33 4.08 6.75 -2.81
CA GLN A 33 5.12 7.72 -2.41
C GLN A 33 5.87 8.29 -3.62
N PHE A 34 6.10 7.49 -4.66
CA PHE A 34 6.68 8.00 -5.90
C PHE A 34 5.75 8.99 -6.61
N ILE A 35 4.44 8.68 -6.71
CA ILE A 35 3.44 9.60 -7.26
C ILE A 35 3.39 10.90 -6.44
N ASP A 36 3.37 10.79 -5.11
CA ASP A 36 3.35 11.94 -4.19
C ASP A 36 4.61 12.81 -4.29
N SER A 37 5.76 12.21 -4.64
CA SER A 37 7.03 12.94 -4.75
C SER A 37 7.14 13.87 -5.97
N ASP A 38 6.27 13.71 -6.97
CA ASP A 38 6.20 14.57 -8.15
C ASP A 38 5.09 15.61 -7.99
N THR A 39 5.41 16.88 -8.16
CA THR A 39 4.45 17.99 -7.93
C THR A 39 3.26 17.93 -8.88
N LEU A 40 3.47 17.59 -10.16
CA LEU A 40 2.37 17.53 -11.12
C LEU A 40 1.44 16.36 -10.79
N LEU A 41 2.00 15.19 -10.49
CA LEU A 41 1.22 13.99 -10.22
C LEU A 41 0.45 14.09 -8.90
N SER A 42 1.08 14.59 -7.84
CA SER A 42 0.45 14.74 -6.51
C SER A 42 -0.71 15.74 -6.52
N GLU A 43 -0.62 16.80 -7.32
CA GLU A 43 -1.71 17.78 -7.47
C GLU A 43 -2.83 17.30 -8.39
N SER A 44 -2.54 16.38 -9.31
CA SER A 44 -3.48 15.96 -10.36
C SER A 44 -4.13 14.60 -10.10
N LEU A 45 -3.60 13.77 -9.20
CA LEU A 45 -4.09 12.41 -8.96
C LEU A 45 -4.60 12.23 -7.54
N ALA A 46 -5.90 11.96 -7.40
CA ALA A 46 -6.52 11.67 -6.12
C ALA A 46 -6.66 10.16 -5.90
N LEU A 47 -6.03 9.64 -4.84
CA LEU A 47 -6.21 8.25 -4.42
C LEU A 47 -7.63 8.00 -3.88
N LYS A 48 -8.30 6.99 -4.42
CA LYS A 48 -9.64 6.57 -3.98
C LYS A 48 -9.73 5.08 -3.71
N GLY A 49 -10.97 4.62 -3.51
CA GLY A 49 -11.31 3.21 -3.51
C GLY A 49 -10.81 2.47 -2.28
N GLY A 50 -10.63 1.15 -2.44
CA GLY A 50 -10.32 0.25 -1.35
C GLY A 50 -8.98 0.56 -0.66
N THR A 51 -8.03 1.10 -1.42
CA THR A 51 -6.67 1.41 -0.95
C THR A 51 -6.62 2.72 -0.18
N ALA A 52 -7.34 3.77 -0.63
CA ALA A 52 -7.50 4.99 0.16
C ALA A 52 -8.07 4.67 1.56
N ILE A 53 -9.12 3.85 1.62
CA ILE A 53 -9.73 3.42 2.88
C ILE A 53 -8.72 2.61 3.72
N ASN A 54 -7.93 1.73 3.11
CA ASN A 54 -6.97 0.91 3.83
C ASN A 54 -5.85 1.73 4.49
N LEU A 55 -5.42 2.84 3.86
CA LEU A 55 -4.36 3.71 4.39
C LEU A 55 -4.89 4.69 5.44
N MET A 56 -6.12 5.18 5.29
CA MET A 56 -6.71 6.16 6.20
C MET A 56 -7.35 5.52 7.45
N ILE A 57 -7.72 4.23 7.39
CA ILE A 57 -8.37 3.51 8.49
C ILE A 57 -7.50 2.33 8.93
N THR A 58 -6.85 2.48 10.08
CA THR A 58 -5.81 1.57 10.59
C THR A 58 -6.30 0.23 11.17
N GLN A 59 -7.61 0.03 11.34
CA GLN A 59 -8.18 -1.15 12.02
C GLN A 59 -9.02 -2.06 11.11
N LEU A 60 -8.76 -2.05 9.80
CA LEU A 60 -9.45 -2.97 8.89
C LEU A 60 -8.73 -4.34 8.85
N PRO A 61 -9.43 -5.47 9.06
CA PRO A 61 -8.84 -6.80 8.95
C PRO A 61 -8.69 -7.24 7.48
N ARG A 62 -8.29 -6.31 6.60
CA ARG A 62 -8.07 -6.57 5.18
C ARG A 62 -6.92 -5.72 4.66
N LEU A 63 -6.29 -6.22 3.61
CA LEU A 63 -5.40 -5.44 2.76
C LEU A 63 -6.09 -5.13 1.44
N SER A 64 -5.81 -3.96 0.91
CA SER A 64 -6.12 -3.57 -0.46
C SER A 64 -4.84 -3.64 -1.29
N VAL A 65 -4.95 -4.14 -2.53
CA VAL A 65 -3.79 -4.35 -3.43
C VAL A 65 -3.92 -3.63 -4.76
N ASP A 66 -5.08 -3.04 -5.05
CA ASP A 66 -5.32 -2.26 -6.27
C ASP A 66 -4.95 -0.79 -6.07
N ILE A 67 -4.80 -0.04 -7.16
CA ILE A 67 -4.63 1.41 -7.12
C ILE A 67 -5.74 2.05 -7.96
N ASP A 68 -6.61 2.80 -7.29
CA ASP A 68 -7.67 3.56 -7.96
C ASP A 68 -7.30 5.04 -7.84
N LEU A 69 -7.12 5.72 -8.97
CA LEU A 69 -6.81 7.14 -9.03
C LEU A 69 -7.86 7.87 -9.86
N ASP A 70 -8.36 8.99 -9.36
CA ASP A 70 -9.09 9.98 -10.17
C ASP A 70 -8.13 11.08 -10.64
N TYR A 71 -8.37 11.62 -11.84
CA TYR A 71 -7.65 12.75 -12.45
C TYR A 71 -8.65 13.85 -12.84
#